data_AF-A0AAN8INL7-F1
#
_entry.id   AF-A0AAN8INL7-F1
#
_cell.length_a   1.000
_cell.length_b   1.000
_cell.length_c   1.000
_cell.angle_alpha   90.00
_cell.angle_beta   90.00
_cell.angle_gamma   90.00
#
_symmetry.space_group_name_H-M   'P 1'
#
loop_
_entity.id
_entity.type
_entity.pdbx_description
1 polymer ?
#
loop_
_entity_poly.entity_id
_entity_poly.type
_entity_poly.pdbx_seq_one_letter_code
_entity_poly.pdbx_strand_id
1 'polypeptide(L)'
;MTLFSRNMTDVENELFDDGTAEDTPKPLPVKRKDDSKYGVYTGRKISRILDLNTKESELQMLVVYPDNKKISKTDAELVPTRILRHYAPQMVIDYYES
;
A
#
# COMPACT_ATOMS: atom_id res chain seq x y z
N MET A 1 -18.61 -22.08 -15.76
CA MET A 1 -18.22 -20.72 -15.37
C MET A 1 -17.62 -20.82 -13.98
N THR A 2 -16.29 -20.93 -13.90
CA THR A 2 -15.59 -21.33 -12.68
C THR A 2 -14.87 -20.12 -12.08
N LEU A 3 -15.12 -19.88 -10.80
CA LEU A 3 -14.47 -18.88 -9.96
C LEU A 3 -12.97 -19.18 -9.82
N PHE A 4 -12.12 -18.16 -9.98
CA PHE A 4 -10.74 -18.20 -9.49
C PHE A 4 -10.68 -17.54 -8.12
N SER A 5 -10.77 -18.37 -7.08
CA SER A 5 -10.11 -18.08 -5.81
C SER A 5 -8.65 -18.47 -5.96
N ARG A 6 -7.72 -17.55 -5.68
CA ARG A 6 -6.31 -17.89 -5.48
C ARG A 6 -5.80 -17.20 -4.23
N ASN A 7 -5.68 -17.99 -3.16
CA ASN A 7 -4.85 -17.67 -2.00
C ASN A 7 -3.38 -17.73 -2.45
N MET A 8 -2.60 -16.69 -2.16
CA MET A 8 -1.13 -16.70 -2.27
C MET A 8 -0.55 -16.37 -0.90
N THR A 9 -0.54 -17.38 -0.03
CA THR A 9 0.51 -17.57 0.97
C THR A 9 1.47 -18.63 0.42
N ASP A 10 2.71 -18.63 0.91
CA ASP A 10 3.84 -19.46 0.48
C ASP A 10 4.65 -18.94 -0.71
N VAL A 11 5.60 -18.07 -0.38
CA VAL A 11 6.90 -18.07 -1.05
C VAL A 11 7.98 -18.16 0.03
N GLU A 12 7.98 -19.29 0.75
CA GLU A 12 9.21 -19.81 1.36
C GLU A 12 9.92 -20.59 0.25
N ASN A 13 10.93 -19.98 -0.36
CA ASN A 13 11.98 -20.74 -1.02
C ASN A 13 13.27 -20.45 -0.26
N GLU A 14 13.63 -21.47 0.52
CA GLU A 14 14.95 -21.71 1.07
C GLU A 14 16.06 -21.54 0.03
N LEU A 15 17.29 -21.46 0.55
CA LEU A 15 18.53 -21.98 -0.04
C LEU A 15 19.50 -20.96 -0.66
N PHE A 16 20.16 -20.20 0.22
CA PHE A 16 21.63 -20.09 0.18
C PHE A 16 22.15 -20.18 1.62
N ASP A 17 22.54 -21.40 2.01
CA ASP A 17 23.32 -21.69 3.21
C ASP A 17 24.79 -21.38 2.89
N ASP A 18 25.24 -20.17 3.24
CA ASP A 18 26.68 -19.86 3.32
C ASP A 18 26.98 -19.52 4.78
N GLY A 19 27.62 -20.48 5.45
CA GLY A 19 27.86 -20.48 6.88
C GLY A 19 28.69 -19.26 7.30
N THR A 20 28.01 -18.27 7.86
CA THR A 20 28.62 -17.27 8.74
C THR A 20 27.71 -17.08 9.94
N ALA A 21 28.11 -17.66 11.07
CA ALA A 21 27.52 -17.36 12.35
C ALA A 21 27.86 -15.90 12.70
N GLU A 22 26.85 -15.03 12.81
CA GLU A 22 26.73 -14.03 13.88
C GLU A 22 25.36 -13.33 13.84
N ASP A 23 24.65 -13.48 14.95
CA ASP A 23 23.44 -12.80 15.44
C ASP A 23 22.57 -12.06 14.39
N THR A 24 21.68 -12.79 13.73
CA THR A 24 20.64 -12.18 12.88
C THR A 24 19.58 -11.53 13.79
N PRO A 25 19.36 -10.21 13.74
CA PRO A 25 18.28 -9.60 14.51
C PRO A 25 16.96 -10.18 14.00
N LYS A 26 16.24 -10.90 14.88
CA LYS A 26 14.89 -11.39 14.61
C LYS A 26 14.07 -10.26 13.98
N PRO A 27 13.40 -10.48 12.83
CA PRO A 27 12.53 -9.45 12.26
C PRO A 27 11.50 -9.07 13.33
N LEU A 28 11.58 -7.82 13.80
CA LEU A 28 10.62 -7.29 14.76
C LEU A 28 9.22 -7.55 14.19
N PRO A 29 8.27 -8.04 14.99
CA PRO A 29 6.91 -8.25 14.52
C PRO A 29 6.41 -6.90 14.00
N VAL A 30 6.26 -6.79 12.68
CA VAL A 30 5.70 -5.61 12.04
C VAL A 30 4.30 -5.51 12.63
N LYS A 31 4.10 -4.58 13.57
CA LYS A 31 2.78 -4.23 14.06
C LYS A 31 1.97 -3.89 12.82
N ARG A 32 1.08 -4.80 12.44
CA ARG A 32 0.19 -4.61 11.30
C ARG A 32 -0.67 -3.40 11.67
N LYS A 33 -0.35 -2.24 11.08
CA LYS A 33 -1.20 -1.05 11.21
C LYS A 33 -2.56 -1.44 10.65
N ASP A 34 -3.62 -0.98 11.30
CA ASP A 34 -4.97 -1.24 10.82
C ASP A 34 -5.19 -0.44 9.52
N ASP A 35 -5.05 -1.16 8.41
CA ASP A 35 -5.17 -0.62 7.05
C ASP A 35 -6.64 -0.60 6.58
N SER A 36 -7.57 -1.15 7.38
CA SER A 36 -8.99 -1.25 6.99
C SER A 36 -9.72 0.09 6.89
N LYS A 37 -9.18 1.12 7.54
CA LYS A 37 -9.75 2.48 7.54
C LYS A 37 -9.62 3.22 6.21
N TYR A 38 -8.70 2.81 5.34
CA TYR A 38 -8.41 3.55 4.12
C TYR A 38 -9.42 3.25 3.02
N GLY A 39 -9.88 4.29 2.31
CA GLY A 39 -10.86 4.14 1.24
C GLY A 39 -10.42 3.13 0.17
N VAL A 40 -9.14 3.15 -0.20
CA VAL A 40 -8.55 2.21 -1.15
C VAL A 40 -8.61 0.75 -0.69
N TYR A 41 -8.49 0.49 0.61
CA TYR A 41 -8.62 -0.86 1.18
C TYR A 41 -10.07 -1.36 1.05
N THR A 42 -11.04 -0.47 1.21
CA THR A 42 -12.47 -0.78 1.04
C THR A 42 -12.92 -0.89 -0.42
N GLY A 43 -12.00 -0.76 -1.38
CA GLY A 43 -12.29 -0.86 -2.82
C GLY A 43 -12.71 0.46 -3.49
N ARG A 44 -12.55 1.61 -2.82
CA ARG A 44 -12.78 2.91 -3.48
C ARG A 44 -11.71 3.15 -4.53
N LYS A 45 -12.14 3.39 -5.77
CA LYS A 45 -11.25 3.72 -6.88
C LYS A 45 -10.59 5.08 -6.63
N ILE A 46 -9.28 5.18 -6.79
CA ILE A 46 -8.57 6.47 -6.71
C ILE A 46 -8.73 7.20 -8.05
N SER A 47 -9.02 8.50 -7.99
CA SER A 47 -9.09 9.38 -9.16
C SER A 47 -7.71 9.92 -9.52
N ARG A 48 -6.99 10.48 -8.53
CA ARG A 48 -5.65 11.06 -8.71
C ARG A 48 -4.90 11.13 -7.38
N ILE A 49 -3.57 11.08 -7.45
CA ILE A 49 -2.66 11.43 -6.35
C ILE A 49 -2.25 12.89 -6.52
N LEU A 50 -2.43 13.70 -5.47
CA LEU A 50 -2.16 15.14 -5.50
C LEU A 50 -0.76 15.48 -5.01
N ASP A 51 -0.32 14.86 -3.92
CA ASP A 51 0.91 15.26 -3.24
C ASP A 51 1.48 14.15 -2.36
N LEU A 52 2.71 14.37 -1.88
CA LEU A 52 3.40 13.55 -0.90
C LEU A 52 3.41 14.23 0.46
N ASN A 53 3.29 13.43 1.51
CA ASN A 53 3.51 13.86 2.89
C ASN A 53 4.64 13.06 3.51
N THR A 54 5.73 13.74 3.83
CA THR A 54 6.96 13.21 4.45
C THR A 54 7.11 13.59 5.92
N LYS A 55 6.12 14.28 6.52
CA LYS A 55 6.18 14.75 7.92
C LYS A 55 6.07 13.61 8.93
N GLU A 56 5.46 12.50 8.53
CA GLU A 56 5.27 11.31 9.35
C GLU A 56 6.42 10.31 9.16
N SER A 57 6.53 9.35 10.09
CA SER A 57 7.52 8.25 10.00
C SER A 57 7.38 7.36 8.77
N GLU A 58 6.23 7.42 8.08
CA GLU A 58 5.94 6.67 6.86
C GLU A 58 5.49 7.65 5.78
N LEU A 59 6.08 7.53 4.58
CA LEU A 59 5.69 8.32 3.42
C LEU A 59 4.22 8.07 3.09
N GLN A 60 3.44 9.14 3.10
CA GLN A 60 2.03 9.13 2.73
C GLN A 60 1.82 9.89 1.44
N MET A 61 0.74 9.57 0.73
CA MET A 61 0.33 10.30 -0.46
C MET A 61 -1.09 10.80 -0.25
N LEU A 62 -1.36 12.03 -0.68
CA LEU A 62 -2.68 12.61 -0.68
C LEU A 62 -3.45 12.12 -1.90
N VAL A 63 -4.43 11.24 -1.70
CA VAL A 63 -5.23 10.66 -2.76
C VAL A 63 -6.62 11.28 -2.78
N VAL A 64 -7.18 11.45 -3.98
CA VAL A 64 -8.55 11.91 -4.17
C VAL A 64 -9.38 10.79 -4.78
N TYR A 65 -10.55 10.54 -4.20
CA TYR A 65 -11.53 9.60 -4.74
C TYR A 65 -12.51 10.33 -5.67
N PRO A 66 -13.03 9.68 -6.72
CA PRO A 66 -14.05 10.26 -7.57
C PRO A 66 -15.37 10.26 -6.81
N ASP A 67 -15.88 11.44 -6.49
CA ASP A 67 -17.28 11.61 -6.08
C ASP A 67 -18.10 12.17 -7.25
N ASN A 68 -19.30 11.64 -7.42
CA ASN A 68 -20.23 12.02 -8.49
C ASN A 68 -20.84 13.41 -8.26
N LYS A 69 -20.58 14.05 -7.10
CA LYS A 69 -21.11 15.37 -6.76
C LYS A 69 -20.08 16.23 -6.03
N LYS A 70 -19.31 17.00 -6.79
CA LYS A 70 -18.47 18.14 -6.36
C LYS A 70 -17.46 17.83 -5.24
N ILE A 71 -16.18 17.71 -5.64
CA ILE A 71 -14.99 17.55 -4.80
C ILE A 71 -15.15 18.32 -3.48
N SER A 72 -15.50 17.60 -2.42
CA SER A 72 -15.53 18.13 -1.06
C SER A 72 -14.15 17.89 -0.44
N LYS A 73 -13.77 18.69 0.58
CA LYS A 73 -12.53 18.43 1.35
C LYS A 73 -12.48 17.01 1.97
N THR A 74 -13.63 16.34 2.05
CA THR A 74 -13.81 15.00 2.60
C THR A 74 -13.43 13.87 1.62
N ASP A 75 -13.22 14.17 0.34
CA ASP A 75 -12.91 13.16 -0.69
C ASP A 75 -11.42 12.92 -0.88
N ALA A 76 -10.59 13.60 -0.07
CA ALA A 76 -9.15 13.46 -0.07
C ALA A 76 -8.68 12.78 1.22
N GLU A 77 -7.74 11.85 1.08
CA GLU A 77 -7.21 11.05 2.19
C GLU A 77 -5.70 10.94 2.10
N LEU A 78 -5.00 11.01 3.24
CA LEU A 78 -3.58 10.68 3.32
C LEU A 78 -3.41 9.18 3.51
N VAL A 79 -2.90 8.51 2.49
CA VAL A 79 -2.75 7.05 2.48
C VAL A 79 -1.26 6.69 2.47
N PRO A 80 -0.81 5.80 3.37
CA PRO A 80 0.54 5.27 3.34
C PRO A 80 0.91 4.66 1.98
N THR A 81 2.13 4.95 1.51
CA THR A 81 2.62 4.48 0.21
C THR A 81 2.69 2.95 0.14
N ARG A 82 2.90 2.27 1.28
CA ARG A 82 2.82 0.79 1.36
C ARG A 82 1.47 0.25 0.90
N ILE A 83 0.38 0.93 1.26
CA ILE A 83 -0.98 0.53 0.90
C ILE A 83 -1.23 0.81 -0.58
N LEU A 84 -0.86 1.99 -1.06
CA LEU A 84 -1.06 2.37 -2.47
C LEU A 84 -0.29 1.47 -3.44
N ARG A 85 0.93 1.06 -3.10
CA ARG A 85 1.71 0.09 -3.90
C ARG A 85 1.03 -1.26 -4.01
N HIS A 86 0.20 -1.64 -3.04
CA HIS A 86 -0.52 -2.92 -3.09
C HIS A 86 -1.82 -2.81 -3.88
N TYR A 87 -2.62 -1.76 -3.65
CA TYR A 87 -3.97 -1.66 -4.21
C TYR A 87 -4.08 -0.82 -5.48
N ALA A 88 -3.16 0.12 -5.71
CA ALA A 88 -3.16 1.01 -6.86
C ALA A 88 -1.73 1.28 -7.38
N PRO A 89 -0.94 0.23 -7.70
CA PRO A 89 0.47 0.38 -8.06
C PRO A 89 0.68 1.28 -9.28
N GLN A 90 -0.18 1.16 -10.29
CA GLN A 90 -0.09 1.98 -11.51
C GLN A 90 -0.27 3.48 -11.21
N MET A 91 -1.20 3.84 -10.32
CA MET A 91 -1.38 5.24 -9.91
C MET A 91 -0.15 5.82 -9.22
N VAL A 92 0.59 4.99 -8.49
CA VAL A 92 1.84 5.40 -7.85
C VAL A 92 2.93 5.65 -8.89
N ILE A 93 3.05 4.77 -9.89
CA ILE A 93 4.00 4.91 -10.99
C ILE A 93 3.68 6.17 -11.79
N ASP A 94 2.44 6.33 -12.24
CA ASP A 94 1.97 7.49 -13.00
C ASP A 94 2.29 8.82 -12.31
N TYR A 95 2.17 8.86 -10.97
CA TYR A 95 2.49 10.05 -10.19
C TYR A 95 3.98 10.39 -10.21
N TYR A 96 4.87 9.40 -10.20
CA TYR A 96 6.32 9.63 -10.26
C TYR A 96 6.84 9.89 -11.68
N GLU A 97 6.10 9.50 -12.71
CA GLU A 97 6.43 9.75 -14.12
C GLU A 97 5.90 11.10 -14.64
N SER A 98 5.01 11.75 -13.88
CA SER A 98 4.41 13.06 -14.21
C SER A 98 5.34 14.23 -13.88
#